data_AF-A0A949BRR7-F1
#
_entry.id   AF-A0A949BRR7-F1
#
_cell.length_a   1.000
_cell.length_b   1.000
_cell.length_c   1.000
_cell.angle_alpha   90.00
_cell.angle_beta   90.00
_cell.angle_gamma   90.00
#
_symmetry.space_group_name_H-M   'P 1'
#
loop_
_entity.id
_entity.type
_entity.pdbx_description
1 polymer ?
#
loop_
_entity_poly.entity_id
_entity_poly.type
_entity_poly.pdbx_seq_one_letter_code
_entity_poly.pdbx_strand_id
1 'polypeptide(L)'
;MKITQNDLATIIRSLAIILILVLIIGMLFTGKKFSIIGDKLGAFGSFAVYIFFVAILGALIVPPITDFITQKFTGFLYSAVGVRIAKSYSLPKSYYAKGKYEEAVKEYHKMLEEDPKDVTAQFEIADICYFKLKNYSQAATEYREVLNRNPDDELWTFTINRLADIYCEHFKEPDWAIRELEKIVKRFPDSKRAVQAKRRIESIKSKGELK
;
A
#
# COMPACT_ATOMS: atom_id res chain seq x y z
N MET A 1 33.08 -0.53 12.01
CA MET A 1 31.91 0.10 12.65
C MET A 1 31.30 1.08 11.65
N LYS A 2 30.20 0.70 10.98
CA LYS A 2 29.54 1.55 9.97
C LYS A 2 28.63 2.54 10.70
N ILE A 3 29.02 3.80 10.75
CA ILE A 3 28.16 4.89 11.23
C ILE A 3 26.96 4.94 10.27
N THR A 4 25.74 4.80 10.79
CA THR A 4 24.54 4.88 9.94
C THR A 4 24.29 6.33 9.54
N GLN A 5 23.63 6.57 8.40
CA GLN A 5 23.30 7.93 7.92
C GLN A 5 22.56 8.77 8.98
N ASN A 6 21.74 8.13 9.82
CA ASN A 6 21.03 8.78 10.93
C ASN A 6 21.96 9.19 12.08
N ASP A 7 23.01 8.42 12.35
CA ASP A 7 24.00 8.76 13.38
C ASP A 7 24.83 9.98 12.95
N LEU A 8 25.22 10.04 11.67
CA LEU A 8 25.95 11.17 11.11
C LEU A 8 25.10 12.46 11.16
N ALA A 9 23.82 12.37 10.80
CA ALA A 9 22.90 13.51 10.87
C ALA A 9 22.69 14.01 12.30
N THR A 10 22.63 13.11 13.28
CA THR A 10 22.48 13.46 14.70
C THR A 10 23.72 14.15 15.24
N ILE A 11 24.91 13.68 14.85
CA ILE A 11 26.19 14.30 15.22
C ILE A 11 26.30 15.71 14.64
N ILE A 12 25.92 15.90 13.36
CA ILE A 12 25.96 17.22 12.70
C ILE A 12 24.99 18.20 13.39
N ARG A 13 23.78 17.76 13.77
CA ARG A 13 22.82 18.59 14.51
C ARG A 13 23.36 19.03 15.87
N SER A 14 23.97 18.11 16.62
CA SER A 14 24.54 18.42 17.94
C SER A 14 25.70 19.41 17.83
N LEU A 15 26.59 19.25 16.84
CA LEU A 15 27.69 20.18 16.60
C LEU A 15 27.22 21.58 16.21
N ALA A 16 26.15 21.68 15.40
CA ALA A 16 25.56 22.96 15.00
C ALA A 16 24.98 23.73 16.20
N ILE A 17 24.29 23.04 17.12
CA ILE A 17 23.75 23.65 18.35
C ILE A 17 24.88 24.18 19.24
N ILE A 18 25.96 23.41 19.39
CA ILE A 18 27.12 23.81 20.20
C ILE A 18 27.77 25.05 19.60
N LEU A 19 27.94 25.11 18.27
CA LEU A 19 28.51 26.28 17.58
C LEU A 19 27.66 27.55 17.80
N ILE A 20 26.33 27.41 17.74
CA ILE A 20 25.39 28.51 17.98
C ILE A 20 25.51 29.02 19.43
N LEU A 21 25.58 28.12 20.42
CA LEU A 21 25.77 28.51 21.82
C LEU A 21 27.10 29.24 22.03
N VAL A 22 28.19 28.77 21.42
CA VAL A 22 29.50 29.42 21.49
C VAL A 22 29.46 30.82 20.87
N LEU A 23 28.76 31.01 19.76
CA LEU A 23 28.61 32.32 19.12
C LEU A 23 27.74 33.28 19.94
N ILE A 24 26.64 32.80 20.54
CA ILE A 24 25.80 33.61 21.44
C ILE A 24 26.58 34.05 22.67
N ILE A 25 27.36 33.14 23.27
CA ILE A 25 28.24 33.46 24.39
C ILE A 25 29.30 34.48 23.95
N GLY A 26 29.93 34.29 22.79
CA GLY A 26 30.89 35.26 22.22
C GLY A 26 30.31 36.66 22.01
N MET A 27 29.05 36.75 21.55
CA MET A 27 28.34 38.03 21.41
C MET A 27 28.03 38.68 22.76
N LEU A 28 27.66 37.90 23.78
CA LEU A 28 27.42 38.40 25.14
C LEU A 28 28.71 38.98 25.77
N PHE A 29 29.87 38.38 25.51
CA PHE A 29 31.16 38.87 26.00
C PHE A 29 31.70 40.09 25.23
N THR A 30 31.36 40.24 23.94
CA THR A 30 31.79 41.38 23.11
C THR A 30 30.90 42.63 23.28
N GLY A 31 29.69 42.48 23.81
CA GLY A 31 28.74 43.57 24.04
C GLY A 31 29.19 44.68 25.01
N LYS A 32 30.24 44.47 25.83
CA LYS A 32 30.74 45.51 26.75
C LYS A 32 31.74 46.50 26.15
N LYS A 33 32.25 46.31 24.92
CA LYS A 33 33.27 47.20 24.31
C LYS A 33 32.80 47.98 23.07
N PHE A 34 31.57 47.80 22.60
CA PHE A 34 31.10 48.35 21.32
C PHE A 34 30.29 49.66 21.45
N SER A 35 30.46 50.43 22.53
CA SER A 35 29.72 51.69 22.73
C SER A 35 30.49 52.95 22.32
N ILE A 36 31.62 52.85 21.62
CA ILE A 36 32.52 54.02 21.44
C ILE A 36 32.74 54.45 19.98
N ILE A 37 32.39 53.68 18.94
CA ILE A 37 32.67 54.11 17.55
C ILE A 37 31.52 53.79 16.59
N GLY A 38 30.71 54.80 16.26
CA GLY A 38 30.08 54.92 14.93
C GLY A 38 28.55 54.97 14.84
N ASP A 39 27.91 55.98 15.45
CA ASP A 39 26.46 56.17 15.63
C ASP A 39 25.56 56.26 14.37
N LYS A 40 26.03 55.98 13.15
CA LYS A 40 25.15 55.88 11.96
C LYS A 40 25.46 54.74 10.98
N LEU A 41 26.61 54.06 11.10
CA LEU A 41 26.96 52.92 10.24
C LEU A 41 26.73 51.56 10.95
N GLY A 42 26.76 51.54 12.29
CA GLY A 42 26.62 50.32 13.08
C GLY A 42 25.21 49.71 13.07
N ALA A 43 24.16 50.54 12.93
CA ALA A 43 22.78 50.06 12.94
C ALA A 43 22.42 49.24 11.68
N PHE A 44 22.89 49.67 10.50
CA PHE A 44 22.67 48.94 9.24
C PHE A 44 23.49 47.65 9.15
N GLY A 45 24.75 47.68 9.63
CA GLY A 45 25.58 46.48 9.68
C GLY A 45 25.03 45.41 10.63
N SER A 46 24.54 45.83 11.81
CA SER A 46 23.93 44.92 12.77
C SER A 46 22.65 44.26 12.23
N PHE A 47 21.82 45.03 11.50
CA PHE A 47 20.60 44.50 10.88
C PHE A 47 20.89 43.52 9.73
N ALA A 48 21.89 43.83 8.88
CA ALA A 48 22.30 42.94 7.80
C ALA A 48 22.85 41.61 8.33
N VAL A 49 23.65 41.66 9.41
CA VAL A 49 24.17 40.47 10.08
C VAL A 49 23.02 39.66 10.70
N TYR A 50 22.04 40.32 11.32
CA TYR A 50 20.86 39.66 11.88
C TYR A 50 20.04 38.94 10.80
N ILE A 51 19.74 39.58 9.67
CA ILE A 51 19.02 38.96 8.54
C ILE A 51 19.79 37.75 8.00
N PHE A 52 21.12 37.88 7.86
CA PHE A 52 21.96 36.79 7.37
C PHE A 52 21.94 35.58 8.33
N PHE A 53 21.97 35.83 9.65
CA PHE A 53 21.85 34.78 10.66
C PHE A 53 20.47 34.12 10.66
N VAL A 54 19.39 34.90 10.54
CA VAL A 54 18.01 34.36 10.44
C VAL A 54 17.85 33.53 9.17
N ALA A 55 18.45 33.95 8.04
CA ALA A 55 18.43 33.19 6.80
C ALA A 55 19.19 31.86 6.91
N ILE A 56 20.38 31.86 7.54
CA ILE A 56 21.16 30.63 7.78
C ILE A 56 20.44 29.69 8.75
N LEU A 57 19.89 30.22 9.84
CA LEU A 57 19.11 29.44 10.80
C LEU A 57 17.85 28.86 10.14
N GLY A 58 17.16 29.64 9.33
CA GLY A 58 16.05 29.17 8.50
C GLY A 58 16.48 28.03 7.59
N ALA A 59 17.56 28.20 6.81
CA ALA A 59 18.05 27.17 5.91
C ALA A 59 18.52 25.88 6.61
N LEU A 60 18.98 25.97 7.87
CA LEU A 60 19.45 24.81 8.65
C LEU A 60 18.31 24.07 9.37
N ILE A 61 17.32 24.82 9.87
CA ILE A 61 16.22 24.32 10.69
C ILE A 61 15.03 23.89 9.82
N VAL A 62 14.79 24.58 8.71
CA VAL A 62 13.63 24.29 7.84
C VAL A 62 13.69 22.87 7.28
N PRO A 63 14.77 22.37 6.63
CA PRO A 63 14.79 21.02 6.07
C PRO A 63 14.48 19.89 7.08
N PRO A 64 15.09 19.83 8.29
CA PRO A 64 14.77 18.77 9.25
C PRO A 64 13.36 18.92 9.85
N ILE A 65 12.84 20.15 9.99
CA ILE A 65 11.46 20.37 10.45
C ILE A 65 10.47 19.99 9.36
N THR A 66 10.72 20.34 8.10
CA THR A 66 9.85 19.94 6.99
C THR A 66 9.81 18.43 6.85
N ASP A 67 10.93 17.73 6.99
CA ASP A 67 10.96 16.27 6.93
C ASP A 67 10.21 15.64 8.12
N PHE A 68 10.35 16.20 9.31
CA PHE A 68 9.67 15.71 10.51
C PHE A 68 8.15 15.95 10.46
N ILE A 69 7.72 17.16 10.07
CA ILE A 69 6.32 17.49 9.86
C ILE A 69 5.78 16.60 8.74
N THR A 70 6.48 16.48 7.62
CA THR A 70 5.98 15.66 6.50
C THR A 70 5.87 14.18 6.88
N GLN A 71 6.82 13.61 7.62
CA GLN A 71 6.71 12.20 8.03
C GLN A 71 5.61 11.97 9.08
N LYS A 72 5.60 12.75 10.18
CA LYS A 72 4.68 12.49 11.29
C LYS A 72 3.31 13.11 11.09
N PHE A 73 3.26 14.35 10.64
CA PHE A 73 2.01 15.08 10.49
C PHE A 73 1.25 14.60 9.26
N THR A 74 1.92 14.33 8.13
CA THR A 74 1.19 13.79 6.97
C THR A 74 0.67 12.39 7.27
N GLY A 75 1.45 11.51 7.90
CA GLY A 75 0.96 10.19 8.34
C GLY A 75 -0.21 10.26 9.33
N PHE A 76 -0.16 11.19 10.28
CA PHE A 76 -1.25 11.48 11.19
C PHE A 76 -2.48 12.08 10.48
N LEU A 77 -2.29 13.00 9.53
CA LEU A 77 -3.38 13.56 8.74
C LEU A 77 -4.01 12.50 7.83
N TYR A 78 -3.22 11.60 7.24
CA TYR A 78 -3.74 10.49 6.45
C TYR A 78 -4.62 9.57 7.31
N SER A 79 -4.18 9.24 8.53
CA SER A 79 -4.96 8.39 9.43
C SER A 79 -6.14 9.13 10.08
N ALA A 80 -6.00 10.42 10.39
CA ALA A 80 -7.03 11.22 11.08
C ALA A 80 -8.10 11.78 10.13
N VAL A 81 -7.74 12.14 8.90
CA VAL A 81 -8.68 12.73 7.92
C VAL A 81 -9.39 11.63 7.11
N GLY A 82 -8.94 10.37 7.18
CA GLY A 82 -9.60 9.26 6.50
C GLY A 82 -9.74 9.49 5.00
N VAL A 83 -8.78 10.21 4.39
CA VAL A 83 -8.76 10.49 2.95
C VAL A 83 -8.60 9.17 2.23
N ARG A 84 -9.72 8.59 1.80
CA ARG A 84 -9.73 7.46 0.87
C ARG A 84 -9.16 7.96 -0.45
N ILE A 85 -7.88 7.70 -0.70
CA ILE A 85 -7.35 7.83 -2.06
C ILE A 85 -8.23 6.94 -2.93
N ALA A 86 -8.88 7.52 -3.93
CA ALA A 86 -9.76 6.77 -4.81
C ALA A 86 -8.98 5.58 -5.36
N LYS A 87 -9.49 4.38 -5.09
CA LYS A 87 -8.83 3.13 -5.39
C LYS A 87 -8.59 3.02 -6.89
N SER A 88 -7.32 3.09 -7.30
CA SER A 88 -6.94 3.10 -8.70
C SER A 88 -6.34 1.77 -9.11
N TYR A 89 -7.07 0.99 -9.90
CA TYR A 89 -6.58 -0.24 -10.51
C TYR A 89 -5.70 -0.01 -11.74
N SER A 90 -5.36 1.24 -12.08
CA SER A 90 -4.66 1.58 -13.32
C SER A 90 -3.28 0.93 -13.42
N LEU A 91 -2.53 0.89 -12.31
CA LEU A 91 -1.18 0.34 -12.27
C LEU A 91 -1.15 -1.18 -12.49
N PRO A 92 -1.84 -2.01 -11.68
CA PRO A 92 -1.87 -3.45 -11.91
C PRO A 92 -2.46 -3.80 -13.27
N LYS A 93 -3.50 -3.08 -13.74
CA LYS A 93 -4.07 -3.29 -15.09
C LYS A 93 -3.08 -2.91 -16.21
N SER A 94 -2.24 -1.89 -16.02
CA SER A 94 -1.17 -1.56 -16.95
C SER A 94 -0.11 -2.67 -17.01
N TYR A 95 0.28 -3.24 -15.87
CA TYR A 95 1.19 -4.40 -15.87
C TYR A 95 0.55 -5.61 -16.58
N TYR A 96 -0.71 -5.90 -16.29
CA TYR A 96 -1.46 -6.96 -16.97
C TYR A 96 -1.50 -6.77 -18.49
N ALA A 97 -1.81 -5.54 -18.95
CA ALA A 97 -1.87 -5.22 -20.38
C ALA A 97 -0.51 -5.36 -21.08
N LYS A 98 0.59 -5.21 -20.33
CA LYS A 98 1.98 -5.42 -20.81
C LYS A 98 2.41 -6.90 -20.74
N GLY A 99 1.54 -7.81 -20.31
CA GLY A 99 1.85 -9.23 -20.12
C GLY A 99 2.71 -9.51 -18.89
N LYS A 100 2.90 -8.53 -18.01
CA LYS A 100 3.67 -8.61 -16.76
C LYS A 100 2.76 -9.05 -15.62
N TYR A 101 2.37 -10.32 -15.65
CA TYR A 101 1.29 -10.84 -14.82
C TYR A 101 1.69 -10.97 -13.35
N GLU A 102 2.92 -11.39 -13.08
CA GLU A 102 3.49 -11.49 -11.74
C GLU A 102 3.59 -10.11 -11.08
N GLU A 103 4.04 -9.09 -11.82
CA GLU A 103 4.04 -7.71 -11.33
C GLU A 103 2.63 -7.19 -11.10
N ALA A 104 1.67 -7.52 -11.97
CA ALA A 104 0.27 -7.16 -11.77
C ALA A 104 -0.28 -7.75 -10.47
N VAL A 105 -0.05 -9.04 -10.21
CA VAL A 105 -0.44 -9.72 -8.97
C VAL A 105 0.23 -9.07 -7.77
N LYS A 106 1.52 -8.73 -7.85
CA LYS A 106 2.23 -8.03 -6.77
C LYS A 106 1.62 -6.67 -6.44
N GLU A 107 1.26 -5.88 -7.45
CA GLU A 107 0.60 -4.59 -7.22
C GLU A 107 -0.82 -4.77 -6.65
N TYR A 108 -1.59 -5.77 -7.09
CA TYR A 108 -2.87 -6.10 -6.46
C TYR A 108 -2.71 -6.53 -4.99
N HIS A 109 -1.67 -7.30 -4.63
CA HIS A 109 -1.41 -7.63 -3.23
C HIS A 109 -1.11 -6.39 -2.37
N LYS A 110 -0.37 -5.41 -2.89
CA LYS A 110 -0.19 -4.12 -2.17
C LYS A 110 -1.52 -3.40 -1.96
N MET A 111 -2.41 -3.43 -2.95
CA MET A 111 -3.76 -2.86 -2.77
C MET A 111 -4.54 -3.59 -1.66
N LEU A 112 -4.31 -4.89 -1.46
CA LEU A 112 -4.90 -5.68 -0.39
C LEU A 112 -4.25 -5.44 0.97
N GLU A 113 -2.98 -5.04 1.02
CA GLU A 113 -2.34 -4.57 2.26
C GLU A 113 -2.97 -3.25 2.74
N GLU A 114 -3.34 -2.37 1.82
CA GLU A 114 -4.02 -1.10 2.10
C GLU A 114 -5.51 -1.28 2.42
N ASP A 115 -6.20 -2.13 1.66
CA ASP A 115 -7.61 -2.47 1.86
C ASP A 115 -7.81 -4.00 1.85
N PRO A 116 -7.67 -4.65 3.01
CA PRO A 116 -7.83 -6.09 3.15
C PRO A 116 -9.24 -6.62 2.86
N LYS A 117 -10.22 -5.76 2.59
CA LYS A 117 -11.58 -6.17 2.22
C LYS A 117 -11.86 -6.01 0.73
N ASP A 118 -10.86 -5.67 -0.07
CA ASP A 118 -11.04 -5.59 -1.51
C ASP A 118 -11.35 -6.95 -2.13
N VAL A 119 -12.62 -7.19 -2.41
CA VAL A 119 -13.06 -8.39 -3.12
C VAL A 119 -12.58 -8.35 -4.58
N THR A 120 -12.51 -7.16 -5.19
CA THR A 120 -12.16 -7.02 -6.62
C THR A 120 -10.68 -7.29 -6.87
N ALA A 121 -9.76 -6.68 -6.10
CA ALA A 121 -8.33 -7.00 -6.23
C ALA A 121 -8.07 -8.49 -5.94
N GLN A 122 -8.72 -9.06 -4.92
CA GLN A 122 -8.59 -10.47 -4.58
C GLN A 122 -9.04 -11.38 -5.73
N PHE A 123 -10.13 -11.01 -6.40
CA PHE A 123 -10.64 -11.74 -7.56
C PHE A 123 -9.74 -11.61 -8.78
N GLU A 124 -9.22 -10.41 -9.06
CA GLU A 124 -8.29 -10.17 -10.16
C GLU A 124 -6.99 -10.99 -10.01
N ILE A 125 -6.47 -11.13 -8.79
CA ILE A 125 -5.33 -12.03 -8.52
C ILE A 125 -5.69 -13.47 -8.88
N ALA A 126 -6.83 -13.96 -8.41
CA ALA A 126 -7.29 -15.32 -8.70
C ALA A 126 -7.42 -15.58 -10.21
N ASP A 127 -8.01 -14.63 -10.94
CA ASP A 127 -8.18 -14.70 -12.40
C ASP A 127 -6.85 -14.69 -13.15
N ILE A 128 -5.90 -13.84 -12.73
CA ILE A 128 -4.55 -13.80 -13.31
C ILE A 128 -3.82 -15.13 -13.08
N CYS A 129 -3.86 -15.63 -11.84
CA CYS A 129 -3.27 -16.92 -11.50
C CYS A 129 -3.87 -18.05 -12.34
N TYR A 130 -5.19 -18.03 -12.55
CA TYR A 130 -5.89 -19.06 -13.31
C TYR A 130 -5.58 -19.00 -14.80
N PHE A 131 -5.81 -17.85 -15.44
CA PHE A 131 -5.79 -17.74 -16.91
C PHE A 131 -4.41 -17.42 -17.49
N LYS A 132 -3.59 -16.66 -16.77
CA LYS A 132 -2.33 -16.12 -17.31
C LYS A 132 -1.13 -16.90 -16.83
N LEU A 133 -1.04 -17.12 -15.52
CA LEU A 133 0.06 -17.86 -14.92
C LEU A 133 -0.15 -19.37 -14.97
N LYS A 134 -1.39 -19.84 -15.20
CA LYS A 134 -1.78 -21.25 -15.12
C LYS A 134 -1.37 -21.92 -13.80
N ASN A 135 -1.29 -21.12 -12.74
CA ASN A 135 -1.00 -21.57 -11.39
C ASN A 135 -2.33 -21.89 -10.70
N TYR A 136 -2.87 -23.08 -11.00
CA TYR A 136 -4.19 -23.51 -10.55
C TYR A 136 -4.29 -23.66 -9.02
N SER A 137 -3.19 -24.03 -8.35
CA SER A 137 -3.11 -24.14 -6.88
C SER A 137 -3.28 -22.77 -6.21
N GLN A 138 -2.53 -21.78 -6.70
CA GLN A 138 -2.68 -20.41 -6.22
C GLN A 138 -4.07 -19.87 -6.57
N ALA A 139 -4.53 -20.03 -7.81
CA ALA A 139 -5.86 -19.57 -8.23
C ALA A 139 -6.98 -20.11 -7.32
N ALA A 140 -6.97 -21.41 -7.00
CA ALA A 140 -7.96 -22.00 -6.10
C ALA A 140 -7.92 -21.40 -4.69
N THR A 141 -6.71 -21.11 -4.18
CA THR A 141 -6.51 -20.45 -2.89
C THR A 141 -7.10 -19.04 -2.90
N GLU A 142 -6.74 -18.24 -3.91
CA GLU A 142 -7.18 -16.84 -4.03
C GLU A 142 -8.69 -16.74 -4.28
N TYR A 143 -9.29 -17.65 -5.05
CA TYR A 143 -10.75 -17.73 -5.20
C TYR A 143 -11.46 -18.08 -3.89
N ARG A 144 -10.86 -18.92 -3.04
CA ARG A 144 -11.43 -19.22 -1.72
C ARG A 144 -11.42 -17.96 -0.84
N GLU A 145 -10.36 -17.16 -0.92
CA GLU A 145 -10.30 -15.86 -0.25
C GLU A 145 -11.33 -14.85 -0.78
N VAL A 146 -11.64 -14.86 -2.09
CA VAL A 146 -12.77 -14.09 -2.63
C VAL A 146 -14.06 -14.48 -1.91
N LEU A 147 -14.36 -15.78 -1.79
CA LEU A 147 -15.59 -16.27 -1.15
C LEU A 147 -15.65 -15.91 0.35
N ASN A 148 -14.51 -15.86 1.03
CA ASN A 148 -14.40 -15.50 2.45
C ASN A 148 -14.70 -14.01 2.72
N ARG A 149 -14.59 -13.15 1.70
CA ARG A 149 -14.78 -11.70 1.83
C ARG A 149 -16.21 -11.22 1.56
N ASN A 150 -17.18 -12.13 1.55
CA ASN A 150 -18.60 -11.85 1.30
C ASN A 150 -18.84 -11.06 -0.01
N PRO A 151 -18.48 -11.64 -1.17
CA PRO A 151 -18.81 -11.06 -2.46
C PRO A 151 -20.33 -10.99 -2.64
N ASP A 152 -20.79 -10.15 -3.56
CA ASP A 152 -22.19 -10.20 -3.98
C ASP A 152 -22.57 -11.58 -4.56
N ASP A 153 -23.87 -11.85 -4.66
CA ASP A 153 -24.35 -13.17 -5.06
C ASP A 153 -23.93 -13.58 -6.49
N GLU A 154 -23.69 -12.62 -7.38
CA GLU A 154 -23.26 -12.88 -8.75
C GLU A 154 -21.79 -13.32 -8.78
N LEU A 155 -20.91 -12.50 -8.18
CA LEU A 155 -19.50 -12.81 -8.05
C LEU A 155 -19.28 -14.07 -7.23
N TRP A 156 -20.01 -14.26 -6.12
CA TRP A 156 -19.97 -15.49 -5.32
C TRP A 156 -20.27 -16.73 -6.17
N THR A 157 -21.34 -16.68 -6.97
CA THR A 157 -21.74 -17.79 -7.83
C THR A 157 -20.70 -18.04 -8.93
N PHE A 158 -20.18 -16.97 -9.53
CA PHE A 158 -19.15 -17.06 -10.55
C PHE A 158 -17.87 -17.70 -9.99
N THR A 159 -17.41 -17.25 -8.82
CA THR A 159 -16.22 -17.78 -8.15
C THR A 159 -16.37 -19.25 -7.79
N ILE A 160 -17.53 -19.70 -7.31
CA ILE A 160 -17.75 -21.13 -7.06
C ILE A 160 -17.66 -21.95 -8.36
N ASN A 161 -18.21 -21.45 -9.46
CA ASN A 161 -18.09 -22.12 -10.75
C ASN A 161 -16.63 -22.23 -11.19
N ARG A 162 -15.82 -21.18 -11.00
CA ARG A 162 -14.38 -21.21 -11.28
C ARG A 162 -13.62 -22.19 -10.41
N LEU A 163 -13.95 -22.23 -9.12
CA LEU A 163 -13.32 -23.17 -8.20
C LEU A 163 -13.66 -24.63 -8.59
N ALA A 164 -14.92 -24.89 -8.96
CA ALA A 164 -15.36 -26.18 -9.47
C ALA A 164 -14.64 -26.58 -10.78
N ASP A 165 -14.42 -25.64 -11.71
CA ASP A 165 -13.61 -25.85 -12.92
C ASP A 165 -12.20 -26.30 -12.56
N ILE A 166 -11.55 -25.61 -11.60
CA ILE A 166 -10.21 -25.94 -11.17
C ILE A 166 -10.12 -27.35 -10.60
N TYR A 167 -11.02 -27.70 -9.67
CA TYR A 167 -11.03 -29.03 -9.05
C TYR A 167 -11.30 -30.13 -10.08
N CYS A 168 -12.26 -29.92 -10.99
CA CYS A 168 -12.63 -30.93 -11.97
C CYS A 168 -11.56 -31.10 -13.07
N GLU A 169 -11.06 -30.01 -13.62
CA GLU A 169 -10.22 -30.03 -14.83
C GLU A 169 -8.74 -30.17 -14.52
N HIS A 170 -8.24 -29.52 -13.45
CA HIS A 170 -6.82 -29.45 -13.17
C HIS A 170 -6.40 -30.39 -12.04
N PHE A 171 -7.19 -30.51 -10.97
CA PHE A 171 -6.88 -31.43 -9.86
C PHE A 171 -7.44 -32.83 -10.06
N LYS A 172 -8.37 -33.03 -11.02
CA LYS A 172 -9.06 -34.31 -11.27
C LYS A 172 -9.81 -34.81 -10.04
N GLU A 173 -10.37 -33.87 -9.28
CA GLU A 173 -11.13 -34.10 -8.05
C GLU A 173 -12.61 -33.70 -8.26
N PRO A 174 -13.39 -34.47 -9.03
CA PRO A 174 -14.77 -34.11 -9.36
C PRO A 174 -15.67 -34.02 -8.12
N ASP A 175 -15.40 -34.78 -7.07
CA ASP A 175 -16.16 -34.73 -5.82
C ASP A 175 -16.05 -33.38 -5.13
N TRP A 176 -14.87 -32.76 -5.14
CA TRP A 176 -14.69 -31.41 -4.62
C TRP A 176 -15.46 -30.39 -5.46
N ALA A 177 -15.40 -30.50 -6.79
CA ALA A 177 -16.17 -29.63 -7.68
C ALA A 177 -17.69 -29.73 -7.44
N ILE A 178 -18.22 -30.94 -7.28
CA ILE A 178 -19.64 -31.18 -6.97
C ILE A 178 -20.00 -30.54 -5.63
N ARG A 179 -19.21 -30.76 -4.57
CA ARG A 179 -19.44 -30.15 -3.25
C ARG A 179 -19.50 -28.63 -3.31
N GLU A 180 -18.63 -28.00 -4.09
CA GLU A 180 -18.66 -26.55 -4.26
C GLU A 180 -19.93 -26.09 -5.00
N LEU A 181 -20.32 -26.76 -6.08
CA LEU A 181 -21.55 -26.46 -6.83
C LEU A 181 -22.83 -26.67 -6.00
N GLU A 182 -22.85 -27.66 -5.10
CA GLU A 182 -23.97 -27.90 -4.18
C GLU A 182 -24.23 -26.71 -3.26
N LYS A 183 -23.21 -25.89 -2.94
CA LYS A 183 -23.41 -24.65 -2.18
C LYS A 183 -24.30 -23.66 -2.92
N ILE A 184 -24.20 -23.57 -4.25
CA ILE A 184 -25.09 -22.72 -5.07
C ILE A 184 -26.53 -23.22 -4.97
N VAL A 185 -26.73 -24.54 -5.08
CA VAL A 185 -28.05 -25.16 -4.97
C VAL A 185 -28.67 -24.91 -3.60
N LYS A 186 -27.88 -25.03 -2.53
CA LYS A 186 -28.33 -24.81 -1.16
C LYS A 186 -28.67 -23.34 -0.89
N ARG A 187 -27.86 -22.40 -1.38
CA ARG A 187 -28.05 -20.96 -1.15
C ARG A 187 -29.19 -20.38 -1.98
N PHE A 188 -29.44 -20.91 -3.18
CA PHE A 188 -30.40 -20.35 -4.13
C PHE A 188 -31.34 -21.41 -4.75
N PRO A 189 -32.09 -22.19 -3.95
CA PRO A 189 -32.75 -23.45 -4.38
C PRO A 189 -33.66 -23.35 -5.60
N ASP A 190 -34.31 -22.21 -5.81
CA ASP A 190 -35.29 -21.98 -6.90
C ASP A 190 -34.81 -20.96 -7.93
N SER A 191 -33.50 -20.75 -8.03
CA SER A 191 -32.90 -19.78 -8.96
C SER A 191 -32.40 -20.43 -10.24
N LYS A 192 -32.26 -19.61 -11.30
CA LYS A 192 -31.54 -20.00 -12.52
C LYS A 192 -30.12 -20.51 -12.21
N ARG A 193 -29.46 -19.96 -11.18
CA ARG A 193 -28.12 -20.35 -10.72
C ARG A 193 -28.11 -21.79 -10.20
N ALA A 194 -29.08 -22.16 -9.36
CA ALA A 194 -29.21 -23.53 -8.87
C ALA A 194 -29.54 -24.53 -9.98
N VAL A 195 -30.43 -24.17 -10.92
CA VAL A 195 -30.72 -25.03 -12.08
C VAL A 195 -29.46 -25.28 -12.91
N GLN A 196 -28.65 -24.24 -13.17
CA GLN A 196 -27.38 -24.39 -13.87
C GLN A 196 -26.38 -25.24 -13.08
N ALA A 197 -26.26 -25.02 -11.77
CA ALA A 197 -25.38 -25.82 -10.90
C ALA A 197 -25.78 -27.30 -10.88
N LYS A 198 -27.08 -27.64 -10.77
CA LYS A 198 -27.58 -29.03 -10.83
C LYS A 198 -27.21 -29.71 -12.15
N ARG A 199 -27.43 -29.05 -13.30
CA ARG A 199 -27.05 -29.58 -14.61
C ARG A 199 -25.54 -29.85 -14.72
N ARG A 200 -24.72 -28.94 -14.18
CA ARG A 200 -23.26 -29.13 -14.14
C ARG A 200 -22.87 -30.33 -13.28
N ILE A 201 -23.48 -30.48 -12.09
CA ILE A 201 -23.26 -31.64 -11.20
C ILE A 201 -23.59 -32.94 -11.92
N GLU A 202 -24.75 -33.03 -12.57
CA GLU A 202 -25.17 -34.21 -13.36
C GLU A 202 -24.16 -34.54 -14.47
N SER A 203 -23.71 -33.52 -15.21
CA SER A 203 -22.71 -33.69 -16.27
C SER A 203 -21.34 -34.17 -15.75
N ILE A 204 -20.93 -33.72 -14.56
CA ILE A 204 -19.68 -34.18 -13.93
C ILE A 204 -19.80 -35.66 -13.53
N LYS A 205 -20.92 -36.04 -12.89
CA LYS A 205 -21.18 -37.42 -12.47
C LYS A 205 -21.19 -38.38 -13.66
N SER A 206 -21.93 -38.03 -14.73
CA SER A 206 -22.01 -38.88 -15.92
C SER A 206 -20.66 -39.10 -16.61
N LYS A 207 -19.76 -38.11 -16.58
CA LYS A 207 -18.40 -38.24 -17.13
C LYS A 207 -17.48 -39.11 -16.25
N GLY A 208 -17.73 -39.14 -14.94
CA GLY A 208 -16.98 -39.96 -14.00
C GLY A 208 -17.30 -41.44 -14.12
N GLU A 209 -18.56 -41.79 -14.40
CA GLU A 209 -19.04 -43.17 -14.56
C GLU A 209 -18.58 -43.84 -15.87
N LEU A 210 -18.10 -43.07 -16.85
CA LEU A 210 -17.64 -43.55 -18.16
C LEU A 210 -16.13 -43.88 -18.22
N LYS A 211 -15.40 -43.77 -17.10
CA LYS A 211 -13.96 -44.05 -17.01
C LYS A 211 -13.69 -45.31 -16.20
#